data_AF-A0A7C4MAU5-F1
#
_entry.id   AF-A0A7C4MAU5-F1
#
_cell.length_a   1.000
_cell.length_b   1.000
_cell.length_c   1.000
_cell.angle_alpha   90.00
_cell.angle_beta   90.00
_cell.angle_gamma   90.00
#
_symmetry.space_group_name_H-M   'P 1'
#
loop_
_entity.id
_entity.type
_entity.pdbx_description
1 polymer ?
#
loop_
_entity_poly.entity_id
_entity_poly.type
_entity_poly.pdbx_seq_one_letter_code
_entity_poly.pdbx_strand_id
1 'polypeptide(L)'
;MNEVLEKIKTASNQYLNDVLRSFIEILEIPAVNPSGGGQGEAKRAEKILDVLAKYDVDKIVRIDVPDNRLEGGVRPNILALINGEDKSRTLWLVAHTDTV
;
A
#
# COMPACT_ATOMS: atom_id res chain seq x y z
N MET A 1 -14.48 10.63 22.02
CA MET A 1 -13.66 11.35 21.01
C MET A 1 -12.22 11.53 21.46
N ASN A 2 -11.98 12.10 22.65
CA ASN A 2 -10.61 12.28 23.18
C ASN A 2 -9.85 10.96 23.38
N GLU A 3 -10.51 9.92 23.89
CA GLU A 3 -9.85 8.61 24.12
C GLU A 3 -9.35 7.95 22.83
N VAL A 4 -10.16 7.97 21.76
CA VAL A 4 -9.78 7.41 20.46
C VAL A 4 -8.60 8.17 19.87
N LEU A 5 -8.61 9.50 19.98
CA LEU A 5 -7.51 10.33 19.49
C LEU A 5 -6.21 10.05 20.24
N GLU A 6 -6.25 9.87 21.56
CA GLU A 6 -5.07 9.51 22.34
C GLU A 6 -4.55 8.11 21.98
N LYS A 7 -5.45 7.13 21.78
CA LYS A 7 -5.07 5.79 21.28
C LYS A 7 -4.35 5.87 19.93
N ILE A 8 -4.88 6.67 19.00
CA ILE A 8 -4.25 6.88 17.68
C ILE A 8 -2.87 7.52 17.85
N LYS A 9 -2.72 8.58 18.67
CA LYS A 9 -1.42 9.22 18.90
C LYS A 9 -0.39 8.25 19.49
N THR A 10 -0.79 7.47 20.50
CA THR A 10 0.08 6.46 21.11
C THR A 10 0.52 5.42 20.09
N ALA A 11 -0.41 4.88 19.31
CA ALA A 11 -0.08 3.92 18.26
C ALA A 11 0.84 4.54 17.19
N SER A 12 0.54 5.75 16.70
CA SER A 12 1.37 6.44 15.72
C SER A 12 2.80 6.63 16.21
N ASN A 13 3.00 7.01 17.48
CA ASN A 13 4.33 7.15 18.06
C ASN A 13 5.04 5.80 18.20
N GLN A 14 4.32 4.76 18.62
CA GLN A 14 4.86 3.41 18.77
C GLN A 14 5.36 2.84 17.43
N TYR A 15 4.59 3.02 16.36
CA TYR A 15 4.90 2.45 15.03
C TYR A 15 5.69 3.39 14.12
N LEU A 16 6.03 4.60 14.56
CA LEU A 16 6.66 5.62 13.72
C LEU A 16 7.90 5.10 12.97
N ASN A 17 8.81 4.43 13.68
CA ASN A 17 10.05 3.93 13.09
C ASN A 17 9.79 2.80 12.07
N ASP A 18 8.84 1.91 12.33
CA ASP A 18 8.49 0.81 11.43
C ASP A 18 7.82 1.33 10.15
N VAL A 19 6.95 2.33 10.29
CA VAL A 19 6.31 3.01 9.17
C VAL A 19 7.35 3.75 8.33
N LEU A 20 8.25 4.51 8.96
CA LEU A 20 9.32 5.22 8.24
C LEU A 20 10.24 4.26 7.49
N ARG A 21 10.64 3.15 8.14
CA ARG A 21 11.44 2.12 7.49
C ARG A 21 10.72 1.52 6.28
N SER A 22 9.47 1.11 6.45
CA SER A 22 8.68 0.54 5.35
C SER A 22 8.49 1.55 4.21
N PHE A 23 8.28 2.82 4.55
CA PHE A 23 8.16 3.91 3.57
C PHE A 23 9.43 4.09 2.76
N ILE A 24 10.60 4.14 3.41
CA ILE A 24 11.90 4.22 2.73
C ILE A 24 12.11 3.01 1.82
N GLU A 25 11.91 1.80 2.34
CA GLU A 25 12.08 0.56 1.57
C GLU A 25 11.14 0.49 0.33
N ILE A 26 9.94 1.06 0.41
CA ILE A 26 8.99 1.15 -0.73
C ILE A 26 9.45 2.20 -1.74
N LEU A 27 9.89 3.38 -1.28
CA LEU A 27 10.29 4.49 -2.15
C LEU A 27 11.59 4.24 -2.90
N GLU A 28 12.52 3.48 -2.33
CA GLU A 28 13.77 3.07 -2.97
C GLU A 28 13.55 2.28 -4.27
N ILE A 29 12.37 1.68 -4.44
CA ILE A 29 12.00 0.94 -5.64
C ILE A 29 11.39 1.92 -6.64
N PRO A 30 12.02 2.18 -7.80
CA PRO A 30 11.45 3.05 -8.82
C PRO A 30 10.13 2.48 -9.35
N ALA A 31 9.11 3.34 -9.45
CA ALA A 31 7.81 2.99 -10.02
C ALA A 31 7.33 4.09 -10.97
N VAL A 32 8.19 4.45 -11.93
CA VAL A 32 7.89 5.50 -12.90
C VAL A 32 6.83 4.99 -13.87
N ASN A 33 5.81 5.83 -14.11
CA ASN A 33 4.69 5.49 -14.98
C ASN A 33 5.18 5.14 -16.41
N PRO A 34 4.66 4.07 -17.05
CA PRO A 34 5.06 3.68 -18.40
C PRO A 34 4.82 4.77 -19.46
N SER A 35 3.84 5.66 -19.24
CA SER A 35 3.57 6.76 -20.16
C SER A 35 4.75 7.76 -20.25
N GLY A 36 5.63 7.79 -19.24
CA GLY A 36 6.88 8.54 -19.23
C GLY A 36 8.13 7.70 -19.56
N GLY A 37 7.96 6.47 -20.05
CA GLY A 37 9.08 5.55 -20.33
C GLY A 37 9.60 4.78 -19.12
N GLY A 38 8.87 4.80 -18.00
CA GLY A 38 9.23 4.08 -16.78
C GLY A 38 8.93 2.57 -16.83
N GLN A 39 9.51 1.82 -15.89
CA GLN A 39 9.33 0.36 -15.76
C GLN A 39 8.00 -0.05 -15.10
N GLY A 40 7.14 0.90 -14.73
CA GLY A 40 5.89 0.64 -14.03
C GLY A 40 6.07 0.24 -12.57
N GLU A 41 4.96 -0.14 -11.93
CA GLU A 41 4.84 -0.20 -10.47
C GLU A 41 5.02 -1.61 -9.90
N ALA A 42 5.22 -2.62 -10.75
CA ALA A 42 5.16 -4.03 -10.38
C ALA A 42 6.06 -4.39 -9.18
N LYS A 43 7.34 -4.02 -9.24
CA LYS A 43 8.30 -4.30 -8.16
C LYS A 43 7.93 -3.59 -6.85
N ARG A 44 7.43 -2.35 -6.94
CA ARG A 44 6.99 -1.59 -5.76
C ARG A 44 5.73 -2.23 -5.15
N ALA A 45 4.83 -2.74 -5.98
CA ALA A 45 3.66 -3.46 -5.52
C ALA A 45 4.03 -4.74 -4.77
N GLU A 46 5.01 -5.53 -5.24
CA GLU A 46 5.51 -6.69 -4.47
C GLU A 46 5.99 -6.29 -3.09
N LYS A 47 6.76 -5.20 -3.01
CA LYS A 47 7.28 -4.70 -1.74
C LYS A 47 6.17 -4.24 -0.79
N ILE A 48 5.11 -3.63 -1.33
CA ILE A 48 3.93 -3.25 -0.54
C ILE A 48 3.23 -4.51 0.00
N LEU A 49 3.11 -5.58 -0.79
CA LEU A 49 2.56 -6.86 -0.32
C LEU A 49 3.41 -7.45 0.81
N ASP A 50 4.74 -7.43 0.67
CA ASP A 50 5.68 -7.88 1.72
C ASP A 50 5.54 -7.06 3.01
N VAL A 51 5.32 -5.74 2.90
CA VAL A 51 5.09 -4.86 4.05
C VAL A 51 3.75 -5.20 4.70
N LEU A 52 2.66 -5.29 3.92
CA LEU A 52 1.32 -5.60 4.42
C LEU A 52 1.26 -6.97 5.10
N ALA A 53 2.01 -7.96 4.61
CA ALA A 53 2.08 -9.30 5.20
C ALA A 53 2.67 -9.32 6.63
N LYS A 54 3.34 -8.24 7.07
CA LYS A 54 3.86 -8.10 8.43
C LYS A 54 2.82 -7.58 9.42
N TYR A 55 1.68 -7.10 8.92
CA TYR A 55 0.60 -6.54 9.73
C TYR A 55 -0.62 -7.47 9.72
N ASP A 56 -1.46 -7.32 10.75
CA ASP A 56 -2.69 -8.08 10.89
C ASP A 56 -3.78 -7.52 9.96
N VAL A 57 -3.68 -7.86 8.68
CA VAL A 57 -4.64 -7.48 7.63
C VAL A 57 -5.50 -8.70 7.31
N ASP A 58 -6.81 -8.60 7.51
CA ASP A 58 -7.74 -9.73 7.32
C ASP A 58 -7.70 -10.32 5.91
N LYS A 59 -7.53 -9.47 4.90
CA LYS A 59 -7.50 -9.90 3.50
C LYS A 59 -6.66 -8.97 2.65
N ILE A 60 -5.73 -9.57 1.89
CA ILE A 60 -4.95 -8.89 0.87
C ILE A 60 -5.28 -9.53 -0.48
N VAL A 61 -5.63 -8.71 -1.47
CA VAL A 61 -5.89 -9.14 -2.85
C VAL A 61 -5.07 -8.30 -3.79
N ARG A 62 -4.32 -8.96 -4.67
CA ARG A 62 -3.68 -8.33 -5.83
C ARG A 62 -4.58 -8.44 -7.05
N ILE A 63 -4.73 -7.35 -7.77
CA ILE A 63 -5.55 -7.24 -8.98
C ILE A 63 -4.66 -6.70 -10.09
N ASP A 64 -4.28 -7.57 -11.02
CA ASP A 64 -3.42 -7.21 -12.15
C ASP A 64 -4.25 -6.78 -13.36
N VAL A 65 -3.93 -5.59 -13.89
CA VAL A 65 -4.55 -5.06 -15.11
C VAL A 65 -3.55 -5.17 -16.27
N PRO A 66 -3.88 -5.83 -17.39
CA PRO A 66 -2.96 -5.95 -18.52
C PRO A 66 -2.51 -4.58 -19.08
N ASP A 67 -1.22 -4.43 -19.35
CA ASP A 67 -0.62 -3.27 -20.02
C ASP A 67 0.57 -3.71 -20.87
N ASN A 68 0.40 -3.65 -22.20
CA ASN A 68 1.39 -4.11 -23.18
C ASN A 68 2.61 -3.19 -23.31
N ARG A 69 2.60 -2.02 -22.68
CA ARG A 69 3.74 -1.08 -22.68
C ARG A 69 4.84 -1.49 -21.70
N LEU A 70 4.54 -2.41 -20.79
CA LEU A 70 5.43 -2.88 -19.73
C LEU A 70 6.03 -4.24 -20.09
N GLU A 71 7.31 -4.45 -19.76
CA GLU A 71 7.95 -5.78 -19.90
C GLU A 71 7.23 -6.87 -19.06
N GLY A 72 6.65 -6.49 -17.92
CA GLY A 72 5.86 -7.39 -17.07
C GLY A 72 4.40 -7.57 -17.50
N GLY A 73 3.94 -6.82 -18.52
CA GLY A 73 2.62 -6.97 -19.12
C GLY A 73 1.43 -6.58 -18.23
N VAL A 74 1.65 -6.10 -17.00
CA VAL A 74 0.58 -5.78 -16.04
C VAL A 74 0.89 -4.55 -15.19
N ARG A 75 -0.19 -3.89 -14.76
CA ARG A 75 -0.20 -2.87 -13.71
C ARG A 75 -0.97 -3.40 -12.50
N PRO A 76 -0.29 -3.70 -11.38
CA PRO A 76 -0.94 -4.24 -10.20
C PRO A 76 -1.68 -3.15 -9.42
N ASN A 77 -2.81 -3.55 -8.84
CA ASN A 77 -3.51 -2.85 -7.78
C ASN A 77 -3.57 -3.76 -6.55
N ILE A 78 -3.60 -3.17 -5.36
CA ILE A 78 -3.64 -3.91 -4.11
C ILE A 78 -4.87 -3.45 -3.32
N LEU A 79 -5.68 -4.43 -2.91
CA LEU A 79 -6.77 -4.25 -1.97
C LEU A 79 -6.35 -4.88 -0.64
N ALA A 80 -6.27 -4.07 0.42
CA ALA A 80 -6.07 -4.52 1.79
C ALA A 80 -7.33 -4.19 2.60
N LEU A 81 -7.94 -5.21 3.20
CA LEU A 81 -9.13 -5.09 4.01
C LEU A 81 -8.79 -5.38 5.47
N ILE A 82 -9.20 -4.48 6.35
CA ILE A 82 -9.22 -4.68 7.80
C ILE A 82 -10.67 -4.62 8.24
N ASN A 83 -11.16 -5.67 8.89
CA ASN A 83 -12.52 -5.75 9.40
C ASN A 83 -12.62 -4.94 10.71
N GLY A 84 -13.51 -3.95 10.71
CA GLY A 84 -13.97 -3.34 11.95
C GLY A 84 -14.94 -4.25 12.72
N GLU A 85 -15.19 -3.91 13.98
CA GLU A 85 -16.24 -4.53 14.79
C GLU A 85 -17.63 -4.32 14.16
N ASP A 86 -17.88 -3.14 13.58
CA ASP A 86 -19.09 -2.82 12.80
C ASP A 86 -18.82 -2.94 11.29
N LYS A 87 -19.54 -3.85 10.62
CA LYS A 87 -19.44 -4.11 9.18
C LYS A 87 -20.54 -3.41 8.36
N SER A 88 -21.36 -2.54 8.97
CA SER A 88 -22.42 -1.81 8.26
C SER A 88 -21.88 -0.70 7.34
N ARG A 89 -20.61 -0.33 7.49
CA ARG A 89 -19.95 0.77 6.77
C ARG A 89 -18.49 0.41 6.50
N THR A 90 -17.90 1.06 5.49
CA THR A 90 -16.49 0.84 5.11
C THR A 90 -15.84 2.18 4.84
N LEU A 91 -14.69 2.45 5.49
CA LEU A 91 -13.82 3.56 5.15
C LEU A 91 -12.83 3.09 4.08
N TRP A 92 -12.79 3.81 2.96
CA TRP A 92 -11.85 3.57 1.89
C TRP A 92 -10.69 4.56 1.97
N LEU A 93 -9.47 4.03 2.11
CA LEU A 93 -8.23 4.79 1.93
C LEU A 93 -7.66 4.42 0.56
N VAL A 94 -7.52 5.41 -0.33
CA VAL A 94 -7.08 5.19 -1.71
C VAL A 94 -5.84 6.03 -1.97
N ALA A 95 -4.81 5.38 -2.51
CA ALA A 95 -3.55 6.00 -2.90
C ALA A 95 -3.08 5.41 -4.22
N HIS A 96 -2.20 6.13 -4.92
CA HIS A 96 -1.50 5.62 -6.10
C HIS A 96 -0.04 5.31 -5.73
N THR A 97 0.55 4.34 -6.43
CA THR A 97 1.90 3.84 -6.11
C THR A 97 2.95 4.28 -7.13
N ASP A 98 2.54 4.91 -8.24
CA ASP A 98 3.46 5.42 -9.25
C ASP A 98 4.08 6.75 -8.84
N THR A 99 5.26 7.02 -9.40
CA THR A 99 5.97 8.30 -9.27
C THR A 99 6.24 8.91 -10.64
N VAL A 100 6.43 10.23 -10.65
CA VAL A 100 6.81 11.01 -11.84
C VAL A 100 8.31 10.93 -12.12
#